data_AF-E8ZIS1-F1
#
_entry.id   AF-E8ZIS1-F1
#
_cell.length_a   1.000
_cell.length_b   1.000
_cell.length_c   1.000
_cell.angle_alpha   90.00
_cell.angle_beta   90.00
_cell.angle_gamma   90.00
#
_symmetry.space_group_name_H-M   'P 1'
#
loop_
_entity.id
_entity.type
_entity.pdbx_description
1 polymer ?
#
loop_
_entity_poly.entity_id
_entity_poly.type
_entity_poly.pdbx_seq_one_letter_code
_entity_poly.pdbx_strand_id
1 'polypeptide(L)'
;MSYTLAKVAAISGGTAAAGGGIAVGASALSGAASPKQEKVSTSLEKTSNVEPEVVPTPQSEPASTKEPVCNVYLAEEPTPKEKTGSRKFTKFTEEFWSRDDFLKKVEEKNLWNKNNLNTEVGQGCTSHGRVFVWWGKGQQPQSETYVYASDMNNGKDWLKESGVDVPEKIKQQIQTL
;
A
#
# COMPACT_ATOMS: atom_id res chain seq x y z
N MET A 1 50.31 -21.04 -33.07
CA MET A 1 49.91 -20.35 -34.31
C MET A 1 48.60 -19.65 -34.02
N SER A 2 48.53 -18.34 -34.23
CA SER A 2 47.37 -17.52 -33.85
C SER A 2 46.50 -17.27 -35.07
N TYR A 3 45.20 -17.55 -34.97
CA TYR A 3 44.22 -17.22 -36.00
C TYR A 3 43.08 -16.41 -35.38
N THR A 4 43.14 -15.10 -35.59
CA THR A 4 42.04 -14.17 -35.31
C THR A 4 41.10 -14.13 -36.52
N LEU A 5 39.80 -14.28 -36.28
CA LEU A 5 38.77 -14.00 -37.28
C LEU A 5 37.72 -13.08 -36.66
N ALA A 6 37.90 -11.78 -36.88
CA ALA A 6 36.87 -10.79 -36.58
C ALA A 6 35.76 -10.87 -37.63
N LYS A 7 34.51 -11.07 -37.20
CA LYS A 7 33.33 -10.86 -38.02
C LYS A 7 32.69 -9.52 -37.64
N VAL A 8 33.05 -8.48 -38.37
CA VAL A 8 32.30 -7.22 -38.38
C VAL A 8 31.12 -7.38 -39.34
N ALA A 9 29.91 -7.31 -38.82
CA ALA A 9 28.68 -7.23 -39.62
C ALA A 9 28.14 -5.80 -39.54
N ALA A 10 28.56 -4.95 -40.48
CA ALA A 10 27.92 -3.66 -40.69
C ALA A 10 26.65 -3.86 -41.53
N ILE A 11 25.48 -3.56 -40.96
CA ILE A 11 24.23 -3.45 -41.72
C ILE A 11 23.69 -2.03 -41.49
N SER A 12 23.99 -1.16 -42.44
CA SER A 12 23.36 0.14 -42.58
C SER A 12 21.90 -0.04 -43.02
N GLY A 13 20.95 0.21 -42.13
CA GLY A 13 19.52 0.18 -42.41
C GLY A 13 18.85 1.44 -41.86
N GLY A 14 18.82 2.51 -42.66
CA GLY A 14 18.14 3.73 -42.28
C GLY A 14 16.64 3.65 -42.55
N THR A 15 15.83 3.99 -41.54
CA THR A 15 14.43 4.38 -41.72
C THR A 15 14.14 5.57 -40.83
N ALA A 16 13.81 6.71 -41.44
CA ALA A 16 13.33 7.88 -40.72
C ALA A 16 11.86 7.67 -40.32
N ALA A 17 11.57 7.71 -39.02
CA ALA A 17 10.20 7.77 -38.53
C ALA A 17 9.78 9.24 -38.39
N ALA A 18 8.68 9.61 -39.05
CA ALA A 18 8.22 11.00 -39.15
C ALA A 18 7.75 11.58 -37.80
N GLY A 19 7.81 12.91 -37.69
CA GLY A 19 7.47 13.62 -36.45
C GLY A 19 5.99 13.47 -36.05
N GLY A 20 5.76 12.95 -34.85
CA GLY A 20 4.46 12.94 -34.19
C GLY A 20 4.23 14.24 -33.43
N GLY A 21 3.86 15.31 -34.14
CA GLY A 21 3.30 16.53 -33.53
C GLY A 21 1.78 16.41 -33.47
N ILE A 22 1.18 16.39 -32.27
CA ILE A 22 -0.26 16.52 -32.09
C ILE A 22 -0.54 17.69 -31.13
N ALA A 23 -1.52 18.51 -31.48
CA ALA A 23 -1.64 19.89 -31.04
C ALA A 23 -2.18 20.08 -29.61
N VAL A 24 -1.84 21.23 -29.03
CA VAL A 24 -2.42 21.74 -27.77
C VAL A 24 -3.88 22.13 -28.01
N GLY A 25 -4.81 21.35 -27.46
CA GLY A 25 -6.25 21.66 -27.44
C GLY A 25 -6.65 22.49 -26.22
N ALA A 26 -6.40 23.79 -26.24
CA ALA A 26 -6.95 24.70 -25.23
C ALA A 26 -8.34 25.21 -25.65
N SER A 27 -9.39 24.71 -25.01
CA SER A 27 -10.77 25.18 -25.25
C SER A 27 -11.00 26.55 -24.63
N ALA A 28 -10.72 27.62 -25.38
CA ALA A 28 -11.13 28.98 -25.03
C ALA A 28 -12.62 29.20 -25.36
N LEU A 29 -13.48 29.15 -24.34
CA LEU A 29 -14.86 29.64 -24.43
C LEU A 29 -14.89 31.14 -24.12
N SER A 30 -14.85 31.95 -25.17
CA SER A 30 -14.97 33.41 -25.10
C SER A 30 -16.26 33.89 -25.78
N GLY A 31 -17.12 34.58 -25.04
CA GLY A 31 -18.35 35.20 -25.53
C GLY A 31 -19.45 35.20 -24.45
N ALA A 32 -20.06 36.32 -24.05
CA ALA A 32 -19.87 37.71 -24.47
C ALA A 32 -20.11 38.68 -23.29
N ALA A 33 -19.79 39.96 -23.49
CA ALA A 33 -19.75 40.98 -22.44
C ALA A 33 -21.14 41.40 -21.90
N SER A 34 -21.17 41.86 -20.64
CA SER A 34 -22.29 42.59 -20.03
C SER A 34 -22.55 43.93 -20.74
N PRO A 35 -23.73 44.54 -20.51
CA PRO A 35 -23.71 45.70 -19.60
C PRO A 35 -24.92 45.81 -18.64
N LYS A 36 -24.75 46.71 -17.66
CA LYS A 36 -25.74 47.11 -16.63
C LYS A 36 -27.08 47.60 -17.22
N GLN A 37 -28.19 47.38 -16.49
CA GLN A 37 -28.94 48.51 -15.93
C GLN A 37 -29.78 48.15 -14.69
N GLU A 38 -30.31 49.21 -14.08
CA GLU A 38 -30.81 49.33 -12.71
C GLU A 38 -32.35 49.26 -12.62
N LYS A 39 -32.87 49.03 -11.40
CA LYS A 39 -34.05 49.72 -10.80
C LYS A 39 -35.31 48.90 -10.41
N VAL A 40 -35.29 48.44 -9.14
CA VAL A 40 -36.30 48.69 -8.06
C VAL A 40 -37.71 48.05 -8.12
N SER A 41 -38.15 47.57 -6.93
CA SER A 41 -39.54 47.41 -6.43
C SER A 41 -40.35 46.16 -6.84
N THR A 42 -41.21 45.53 -6.00
CA THR A 42 -41.69 45.81 -4.61
C THR A 42 -42.17 44.50 -3.91
N SER A 43 -42.02 44.40 -2.57
CA SER A 43 -42.83 43.68 -1.52
C SER A 43 -43.54 42.34 -1.84
N LEU A 44 -43.57 41.28 -1.01
CA LEU A 44 -44.00 41.11 0.41
C LEU A 44 -43.34 39.83 1.01
N GLU A 45 -43.28 39.54 2.32
CA GLU A 45 -43.34 40.36 3.56
C GLU A 45 -42.70 39.60 4.77
N LYS A 46 -42.51 40.33 5.88
CA LYS A 46 -42.78 39.99 7.31
C LYS A 46 -43.18 38.53 7.67
N THR A 47 -42.71 37.89 8.76
CA THR A 47 -42.59 38.41 10.15
C THR A 47 -41.75 37.48 11.07
N SER A 48 -40.91 38.10 11.93
CA SER A 48 -40.44 37.69 13.29
C SER A 48 -40.09 36.23 13.64
N ASN A 49 -38.78 35.98 13.77
CA ASN A 49 -38.09 35.61 15.01
C ASN A 49 -38.85 34.80 16.10
N VAL A 50 -38.48 33.53 16.27
CA VAL A 50 -38.65 32.75 17.52
C VAL A 50 -37.34 32.02 17.80
N GLU A 51 -36.86 32.13 19.03
CA GLU A 51 -35.63 31.52 19.55
C GLU A 51 -35.80 30.00 19.73
N PRO A 52 -34.91 29.15 19.17
CA PRO A 52 -34.93 27.72 19.45
C PRO A 52 -34.15 27.42 20.73
N GLU A 53 -34.91 27.06 21.76
CA GLU A 53 -34.47 26.46 23.02
C GLU A 53 -33.43 25.35 22.78
N VAL A 54 -32.26 25.45 23.43
CA VAL A 54 -31.16 24.48 23.27
C VAL A 54 -31.49 23.20 24.04
N VAL A 55 -32.23 22.30 23.38
CA VAL A 55 -32.34 20.90 23.79
C VAL A 55 -30.93 20.27 23.71
N PRO A 56 -30.41 19.68 24.79
CA PRO A 56 -29.13 18.98 24.74
C PRO A 56 -29.29 17.67 23.95
N THR A 57 -29.09 17.74 22.63
CA THR A 57 -28.88 16.57 21.78
C THR A 57 -27.80 15.71 22.43
N PRO A 58 -28.05 14.42 22.73
CA PRO A 58 -27.00 13.53 23.19
C PRO A 58 -25.88 13.54 22.15
N GLN A 59 -24.68 13.94 22.55
CA GLN A 59 -23.50 13.74 21.73
C GLN A 59 -23.33 12.24 21.59
N SER A 60 -23.81 11.69 20.47
CA SER A 60 -23.42 10.36 20.02
C SER A 60 -21.91 10.41 19.84
N GLU A 61 -21.19 9.82 20.78
CA GLU A 61 -19.75 9.63 20.68
C GLU A 61 -19.45 9.08 19.29
N PRO A 62 -18.42 9.58 18.58
CA PRO A 62 -18.07 9.04 17.27
C PRO A 62 -17.83 7.54 17.47
N ALA A 63 -18.68 6.73 16.84
CA ALA A 63 -18.64 5.28 16.99
C ALA A 63 -17.20 4.84 16.72
N SER A 64 -16.52 4.33 17.76
CA SER A 64 -15.12 3.92 17.67
C SER A 64 -15.06 2.73 16.72
N THR A 65 -14.85 3.03 15.44
CA THR A 65 -14.55 2.06 14.40
C THR A 65 -13.20 1.48 14.76
N LYS A 66 -13.23 0.41 15.57
CA LYS A 66 -12.06 -0.41 15.84
C LYS A 66 -11.53 -0.85 14.49
N GLU A 67 -10.39 -0.28 14.08
CA GLU A 67 -9.76 -0.68 12.83
C GLU A 67 -9.50 -2.19 12.88
N PRO A 68 -9.68 -2.91 11.76
CA PRO A 68 -9.47 -4.35 11.74
C PRO A 68 -8.02 -4.64 12.16
N VAL A 69 -7.87 -5.34 13.29
CA VAL A 69 -6.58 -5.63 13.90
C VAL A 69 -5.73 -6.47 12.94
N CYS A 70 -4.74 -5.83 12.32
CA CYS A 70 -3.81 -6.52 11.45
C CYS A 70 -2.62 -7.06 12.24
N ASN A 71 -2.45 -8.38 12.20
CA ASN A 71 -1.30 -9.05 12.80
C ASN A 71 -0.19 -9.27 11.76
N VAL A 72 1.03 -8.83 12.08
CA VAL A 72 2.25 -9.05 11.31
C VAL A 72 3.07 -10.14 12.00
N TYR A 73 3.23 -11.29 11.35
CA TYR A 73 3.94 -12.45 11.89
C TYR A 73 5.35 -12.56 11.31
N LEU A 74 6.36 -12.79 12.18
CA LEU A 74 7.73 -13.05 11.75
C LEU A 74 7.97 -14.55 11.56
N ALA A 75 8.37 -14.93 10.35
CA ALA A 75 8.79 -16.27 9.97
C ALA A 75 10.31 -16.40 9.84
N GLU A 76 10.78 -17.65 9.84
CA GLU A 76 12.08 -17.99 9.26
C GLU A 76 12.05 -17.78 7.74
N GLU A 77 13.23 -17.59 7.13
CA GLU A 77 13.34 -17.35 5.68
C GLU A 77 12.74 -18.53 4.88
N PRO A 78 11.78 -18.28 3.97
CA PRO A 78 11.02 -19.35 3.32
C PRO A 78 11.88 -20.12 2.31
N THR A 79 11.53 -21.40 2.12
CA THR A 79 12.30 -22.33 1.28
C THR A 79 11.48 -22.79 0.06
N PRO A 80 12.09 -22.98 -1.12
CA PRO A 80 13.45 -22.57 -1.50
C PRO A 80 13.59 -21.04 -1.63
N LYS A 81 14.74 -20.49 -1.19
CA LYS A 81 14.96 -19.05 -1.04
C LYS A 81 14.83 -18.24 -2.33
N GLU A 82 15.36 -18.76 -3.44
CA GLU A 82 15.54 -18.03 -4.69
C GLU A 82 14.38 -18.18 -5.69
N LYS A 83 13.37 -19.01 -5.40
CA LYS A 83 12.33 -19.37 -6.38
C LYS A 83 10.95 -18.86 -5.98
N THR A 84 10.75 -17.57 -6.25
CA THR A 84 9.46 -16.84 -6.19
C THR A 84 8.31 -17.69 -6.74
N GLY A 85 7.16 -17.69 -6.05
CA GLY A 85 5.97 -18.46 -6.41
C GLY A 85 6.03 -19.97 -6.05
N SER A 86 7.17 -20.48 -5.59
CA SER A 86 7.28 -21.86 -5.07
C SER A 86 7.80 -21.97 -3.63
N ARG A 87 8.26 -20.84 -3.08
CA ARG A 87 8.67 -20.73 -1.67
C ARG A 87 7.52 -21.00 -0.71
N LYS A 88 7.86 -21.54 0.46
CA LYS A 88 6.95 -21.81 1.57
C LYS A 88 7.61 -21.42 2.88
N PHE A 89 6.84 -20.88 3.81
CA PHE A 89 7.30 -20.83 5.20
C PHE A 89 7.37 -22.26 5.74
N THR A 90 8.42 -22.56 6.51
CA THR A 90 8.58 -23.82 7.22
C THR A 90 8.33 -23.66 8.72
N LYS A 91 8.54 -22.44 9.24
CA LYS A 91 8.46 -22.15 10.66
C LYS A 91 8.19 -20.67 10.93
N PHE A 92 7.32 -20.40 11.89
CA PHE A 92 7.15 -19.08 12.50
C PHE A 92 8.00 -18.93 13.76
N THR A 93 8.43 -17.70 14.03
CA THR A 93 9.05 -17.33 15.30
C THR A 93 7.96 -16.96 16.32
N GLU A 94 8.31 -16.73 17.58
CA GLU A 94 7.37 -16.22 18.58
C GLU A 94 7.06 -14.71 18.45
N GLU A 95 7.72 -14.05 17.50
CA GLU A 95 7.59 -12.61 17.26
C GLU A 95 6.44 -12.33 16.27
N PHE A 96 5.45 -11.57 16.75
CA PHE A 96 4.38 -10.99 15.95
C PHE A 96 3.95 -9.66 16.58
N TRP A 97 3.30 -8.81 15.79
CA TRP A 97 2.96 -7.43 16.16
C TRP A 97 1.63 -7.00 15.58
N SER A 98 1.07 -5.91 16.11
CA SER A 98 0.18 -5.06 15.32
C SER A 98 0.95 -4.45 14.13
N ARG A 99 0.24 -3.96 13.12
CA ARG A 99 0.86 -3.16 12.04
C ARG A 99 1.74 -2.04 12.60
N ASP A 100 1.23 -1.26 13.55
CA ASP A 100 1.91 -0.06 14.02
C ASP A 100 3.13 -0.38 14.88
N ASP A 101 3.07 -1.43 15.71
CA ASP A 101 4.22 -1.93 16.47
C ASP A 101 5.32 -2.45 15.53
N PHE A 102 4.95 -3.12 14.43
CA PHE A 102 5.91 -3.54 13.41
C PHE A 102 6.57 -2.33 12.73
N LEU A 103 5.78 -1.34 12.32
CA LEU A 103 6.32 -0.13 11.68
C LEU A 103 7.19 0.69 12.63
N LYS A 104 6.86 0.72 13.92
CA LYS A 104 7.72 1.29 14.96
C LYS A 104 9.07 0.55 15.06
N LYS A 105 9.09 -0.78 15.08
CA LYS A 105 10.34 -1.58 15.02
C LYS A 105 11.15 -1.31 13.74
N VAL A 106 10.50 -1.09 12.61
CA VAL A 106 11.14 -0.74 11.32
C VAL A 106 11.82 0.63 11.39
N GLU A 107 11.18 1.61 12.02
CA GLU A 107 11.72 2.95 12.25
C GLU A 107 12.87 2.94 13.29
N GLU A 108 12.71 2.22 14.41
CA GLU A 108 13.72 2.03 15.46
C GLU A 108 15.02 1.38 14.92
N LYS A 109 14.88 0.42 13.98
CA LYS A 109 16.01 -0.20 13.28
C LYS A 109 16.58 0.65 12.13
N ASN A 110 15.96 1.80 11.82
CA ASN A 110 16.32 2.70 10.71
C ASN A 110 16.51 1.97 9.36
N LEU A 111 15.55 1.10 9.00
CA LEU A 111 15.67 0.25 7.81
C LEU A 111 15.55 1.06 6.52
N TRP A 112 16.45 0.79 5.57
CA TRP A 112 16.54 1.50 4.28
C TRP A 112 15.27 1.40 3.42
N ASN A 113 14.49 0.33 3.57
CA ASN A 113 13.24 0.06 2.85
C ASN A 113 11.97 0.41 3.66
N LYS A 114 12.06 1.19 4.74
CA LYS A 114 10.93 1.48 5.64
C LYS A 114 9.65 1.97 4.94
N ASN A 115 9.79 2.83 3.92
CA ASN A 115 8.65 3.35 3.14
C ASN A 115 7.98 2.25 2.30
N ASN A 116 8.78 1.30 1.76
CA ASN A 116 8.25 0.16 1.02
C ASN A 116 7.51 -0.78 1.97
N LEU A 117 8.11 -1.11 3.12
CA LEU A 117 7.49 -1.95 4.14
C LEU A 117 6.17 -1.38 4.66
N ASN A 118 6.07 -0.06 4.91
CA ASN A 118 4.80 0.55 5.31
C ASN A 118 3.71 0.37 4.24
N THR A 119 4.08 0.55 2.96
CA THR A 119 3.16 0.39 1.83
C THR A 119 2.71 -1.07 1.67
N GLU A 120 3.67 -1.99 1.61
CA GLU A 120 3.45 -3.43 1.41
C GLU A 120 2.66 -4.07 2.57
N VAL A 121 3.07 -3.81 3.81
CA VAL A 121 2.37 -4.31 5.00
C VAL A 121 0.99 -3.66 5.13
N GLY A 122 0.86 -2.35 4.86
CA GLY A 122 -0.44 -1.68 4.86
C GLY A 122 -1.43 -2.26 3.85
N GLN A 123 -0.96 -2.57 2.64
CA GLN A 123 -1.77 -3.23 1.61
C GLN A 123 -2.14 -4.66 1.98
N GLY A 124 -1.18 -5.47 2.46
CA GLY A 124 -1.45 -6.84 2.93
C GLY A 124 -2.44 -6.87 4.10
N CYS A 125 -2.29 -5.95 5.06
CA CYS A 125 -3.22 -5.76 6.16
C CYS A 125 -4.64 -5.44 5.68
N THR A 126 -4.78 -4.46 4.78
CA THR A 126 -6.10 -4.04 4.25
C THR A 126 -6.75 -5.16 3.44
N SER A 127 -5.96 -5.95 2.71
CA SER A 127 -6.47 -6.97 1.79
C SER A 127 -6.78 -8.32 2.47
N HIS A 128 -6.07 -8.65 3.55
CA HIS A 128 -6.05 -10.01 4.12
C HIS A 128 -6.16 -10.07 5.65
N GLY A 129 -6.17 -8.92 6.36
CA GLY A 129 -6.23 -8.84 7.82
C GLY A 129 -4.97 -9.32 8.55
N ARG A 130 -3.92 -9.72 7.81
CA ARG A 130 -2.67 -10.26 8.35
C ARG A 130 -1.55 -10.20 7.32
N VAL A 131 -0.33 -10.19 7.80
CA VAL A 131 0.88 -10.15 6.97
C VAL A 131 1.94 -11.09 7.53
N PHE A 132 2.71 -11.70 6.64
CA PHE A 132 3.82 -12.59 6.94
C PHE A 132 5.11 -12.01 6.36
N VAL A 133 6.10 -11.79 7.22
CA VAL A 133 7.44 -11.28 6.87
C VAL A 133 8.52 -12.20 7.42
N TRP A 134 9.73 -12.13 6.88
CA TRP A 134 10.92 -12.75 7.46
C TRP A 134 12.08 -11.76 7.47
N TRP A 135 13.09 -12.01 8.30
CA TRP A 135 14.35 -11.25 8.23
C TRP A 135 15.28 -11.90 7.20
N GLY A 136 15.83 -11.11 6.28
CA GLY A 136 16.70 -11.62 5.22
C GLY A 136 17.23 -10.53 4.29
N LYS A 137 17.86 -10.92 3.19
CA LYS A 137 18.36 -9.98 2.19
C LYS A 137 17.21 -9.42 1.36
N GLY A 138 17.09 -8.09 1.32
CA GLY A 138 16.16 -7.41 0.41
C GLY A 138 16.71 -7.29 -1.01
N GLN A 139 16.15 -6.37 -1.80
CA GLN A 139 16.65 -6.09 -3.16
C GLN A 139 18.10 -5.55 -3.18
N GLN A 140 18.58 -4.95 -2.09
CA GLN A 140 19.98 -4.57 -1.93
C GLN A 140 20.79 -5.76 -1.37
N PRO A 141 21.85 -6.23 -2.07
CA PRO A 141 22.51 -7.50 -1.74
C PRO A 141 23.36 -7.49 -0.46
N GLN A 142 23.57 -6.31 0.15
CA GLN A 142 24.45 -6.09 1.30
C GLN A 142 23.72 -5.63 2.58
N SER A 143 22.40 -5.44 2.55
CA SER A 143 21.62 -4.96 3.70
C SER A 143 20.46 -5.90 4.01
N GLU A 144 20.50 -6.52 5.19
CA GLU A 144 19.38 -7.29 5.72
C GLU A 144 18.24 -6.36 6.15
N THR A 145 17.02 -6.86 6.04
CA THR A 145 15.81 -6.16 6.42
C THR A 145 14.67 -7.16 6.62
N TYR A 146 13.51 -6.69 7.11
CA TYR A 146 12.28 -7.43 6.93
C TYR A 146 11.91 -7.46 5.43
N VAL A 147 11.59 -8.65 4.95
CA VAL A 147 11.17 -8.89 3.57
C VAL A 147 9.69 -9.24 3.57
N TYR A 148 8.91 -8.45 2.85
CA TYR A 148 7.56 -8.79 2.43
C TYR A 148 7.60 -9.43 1.04
N ALA A 149 6.60 -10.27 0.74
CA ALA A 149 6.45 -10.89 -0.56
C ALA A 149 4.98 -11.12 -0.90
N SER A 150 4.54 -10.59 -2.04
CA SER A 150 3.15 -10.70 -2.49
C SER A 150 2.74 -12.13 -2.85
N ASP A 151 3.65 -12.96 -3.38
CA ASP A 151 3.40 -14.40 -3.63
C ASP A 151 3.24 -15.21 -2.34
N MET A 152 3.73 -14.69 -1.20
CA MET A 152 3.54 -15.26 0.13
C MET A 152 2.37 -14.61 0.89
N ASN A 153 1.92 -13.43 0.47
CA ASN A 153 0.86 -12.63 1.11
C ASN A 153 -0.30 -12.42 0.12
N ASN A 154 -0.86 -13.53 -0.36
CA ASN A 154 -1.93 -13.59 -1.37
C ASN A 154 -3.26 -14.11 -0.78
N GLY A 155 -3.49 -13.88 0.52
CA GLY A 155 -4.64 -14.37 1.29
C GLY A 155 -4.46 -15.75 1.91
N LYS A 156 -3.44 -16.53 1.51
CA LYS A 156 -3.15 -17.85 2.09
C LYS A 156 -2.91 -17.78 3.60
N ASP A 157 -3.50 -18.72 4.34
CA ASP A 157 -3.36 -18.86 5.79
C ASP A 157 -2.18 -19.79 6.17
N TRP A 158 -0.96 -19.26 6.19
CA TRP A 158 0.22 -20.08 6.52
C TRP A 158 0.24 -20.62 7.96
N LEU A 159 -0.58 -20.07 8.86
CA LEU A 159 -0.71 -20.53 10.24
C LEU A 159 -1.53 -21.83 10.37
N LYS A 160 -2.20 -22.25 9.27
CA LYS A 160 -2.99 -23.48 9.16
C LYS A 160 -2.42 -24.47 8.13
N GLU A 161 -1.31 -24.14 7.48
CA GLU A 161 -0.69 -24.99 6.47
C GLU A 161 0.01 -26.20 7.13
N SER A 162 -0.26 -27.40 6.63
CA SER A 162 0.40 -28.62 7.08
C SER A 162 1.92 -28.57 6.82
N GLY A 163 2.73 -28.87 7.82
CA GLY A 163 4.20 -28.86 7.71
C GLY A 163 4.83 -27.49 7.97
N VAL A 164 4.06 -26.50 8.44
CA VAL A 164 4.58 -25.27 9.01
C VAL A 164 4.58 -25.38 10.54
N ASP A 165 5.75 -25.18 11.15
CA ASP A 165 5.87 -25.09 12.60
C ASP A 165 5.36 -23.72 13.07
N VAL A 166 4.35 -23.72 13.95
CA VAL A 166 3.75 -22.51 14.52
C VAL A 166 3.92 -22.59 16.05
N PRO A 167 4.64 -21.65 16.68
CA PRO A 167 4.82 -21.64 18.13
C PRO A 167 3.49 -21.55 18.90
N GLU A 168 3.42 -22.23 20.06
CA GLU A 168 2.21 -22.27 20.90
C GLU A 168 1.68 -20.89 21.28
N LYS A 169 2.58 -19.93 21.52
CA LYS A 169 2.22 -18.53 21.81
C LYS A 169 1.38 -17.88 20.70
N ILE A 170 1.66 -18.21 19.43
CA ILE A 170 0.85 -17.75 18.29
C ILE A 170 -0.46 -18.54 18.20
N LYS A 171 -0.43 -19.87 18.42
CA LYS A 171 -1.66 -20.70 18.42
C LYS A 171 -2.68 -20.24 19.46
N GLN A 172 -2.23 -19.93 20.67
CA GLN A 172 -3.08 -19.42 21.76
C GLN A 172 -3.75 -18.10 21.37
N GLN A 173 -3.00 -17.17 20.78
CA GLN A 173 -3.52 -15.87 20.34
C GLN A 173 -4.60 -16.00 19.25
N ILE A 174 -4.42 -16.93 18.31
CA ILE A 174 -5.43 -17.25 17.28
C ILE A 174 -6.72 -17.83 17.88
N GLN A 175 -6.63 -18.55 19.02
CA GLN A 175 -7.80 -19.16 19.68
C GLN A 175 -8.58 -18.16 20.56
N THR A 176 -7.99 -17.01 20.89
CA THR A 176 -8.63 -15.92 21.67
C THR A 176 -9.29 -14.83 20.81
N LEU A 177 -9.27 -14.97 19.48
CA LEU A 177 -9.84 -14.03 18.50
C LEU A 177 -11.08 -14.61 17.81
#